data_AF-B5M719-F1
#
_entry.id   AF-B5M719-F1
#
_cell.length_a   1.000
_cell.length_b   1.000
_cell.length_c   1.000
_cell.angle_alpha   90.00
_cell.angle_beta   90.00
_cell.angle_gamma   90.00
#
_symmetry.space_group_name_H-M   'P 1'
#
loop_
_entity.id
_entity.type
_entity.pdbx_description
1 polymer ?
#
loop_
_entity_poly.entity_id
_entity_poly.type
_entity_poly.pdbx_seq_one_letter_code
_entity_poly.pdbx_strand_id
1 'polypeptide(L)' 'EVLRATDSLLVTETRKVATPAGWKKGTPCMVLPSVTDEEIPKLFPTGIKEYQVPSGKKYLRTTMD' A
#
# COMPACT_ATOMS: atom_id res chain seq x y z
N GLU A 1 19.43 1.89 -5.32
CA GLU A 1 18.46 1.13 -6.14
C GLU A 1 18.44 -0.38 -5.92
N VAL A 2 19.54 -1.14 -6.01
CA VAL A 2 19.49 -2.61 -5.82
C VAL A 2 18.86 -3.00 -4.48
N LEU A 3 19.41 -2.49 -3.35
CA LEU A 3 18.86 -2.78 -2.02
C LEU A 3 17.42 -2.31 -1.86
N ARG A 4 17.08 -1.13 -2.43
CA ARG A 4 15.72 -0.58 -2.39
C ARG A 4 14.72 -1.47 -3.13
N ALA A 5 15.10 -2.02 -4.27
CA ALA A 5 14.29 -2.95 -5.02
C ALA A 5 14.10 -4.27 -4.25
N THR A 6 15.16 -4.80 -3.65
CA THR A 6 15.06 -6.01 -2.81
C THR A 6 14.16 -5.80 -1.59
N ASP A 7 14.32 -4.69 -0.87
CA ASP A 7 13.44 -4.33 0.26
C ASP A 7 11.99 -4.18 -0.19
N SER A 8 11.74 -3.56 -1.35
CA SER A 8 10.40 -3.45 -1.94
C SER A 8 9.78 -4.83 -2.18
N LEU A 9 10.50 -5.75 -2.83
CA LEU A 9 10.03 -7.11 -3.08
C LEU A 9 9.65 -7.85 -1.80
N LEU A 10 10.49 -7.76 -0.76
CA LEU A 10 10.23 -8.41 0.53
C LEU A 10 8.99 -7.85 1.23
N VAL A 11 8.79 -6.53 1.17
CA VAL A 11 7.59 -5.88 1.74
C VAL A 11 6.33 -6.31 0.97
N THR A 12 6.39 -6.36 -0.36
CA THR A 12 5.23 -6.77 -1.19
C THR A 12 4.89 -8.25 -1.08
N GLU A 13 5.84 -9.11 -0.70
CA GLU A 13 5.59 -10.54 -0.48
C GLU A 13 4.85 -10.79 0.84
N THR A 14 5.25 -10.09 1.90
CA THR A 14 4.73 -10.31 3.25
C THR A 14 3.41 -9.60 3.53
N ARG A 15 3.07 -8.57 2.74
CA ARG A 15 1.90 -7.71 2.95
C ARG A 15 1.20 -7.44 1.63
N LYS A 16 -0.12 -7.26 1.65
CA LYS A 16 -0.93 -6.97 0.46
C LYS A 16 -0.80 -5.50 0.00
N VAL A 17 0.42 -5.06 -0.24
CA VAL A 17 0.78 -3.68 -0.59
C VAL A 17 1.69 -3.61 -1.83
N ALA A 18 1.85 -2.42 -2.39
CA ALA A 18 2.82 -2.08 -3.42
C ALA A 18 3.60 -0.82 -3.02
N THR A 19 4.87 -0.71 -3.40
CA THR A 19 5.69 0.48 -3.07
C THR A 19 5.52 1.58 -4.14
N PRO A 20 5.15 2.82 -3.78
CA PRO A 20 5.00 3.92 -4.74
C PRO A 20 6.34 4.37 -5.33
N ALA A 21 6.28 5.26 -6.33
CA ALA A 21 7.46 5.89 -6.91
C ALA A 21 8.28 6.62 -5.83
N GLY A 22 9.61 6.43 -5.83
CA GLY A 22 10.51 7.05 -4.85
C GLY A 22 10.37 6.50 -3.42
N TRP A 23 9.68 5.38 -3.22
CA TRP A 23 9.47 4.78 -1.90
C TRP A 23 10.80 4.52 -1.15
N LYS A 24 10.77 4.77 0.15
CA LYS A 24 11.85 4.46 1.10
C LYS A 24 11.32 3.56 2.20
N LYS A 25 12.18 2.69 2.74
CA LYS A 25 11.84 1.84 3.89
C LYS A 25 11.30 2.69 5.04
N GLY A 26 10.16 2.29 5.61
CA GLY A 26 9.46 3.03 6.67
C GLY A 26 8.53 4.16 6.18
N THR A 27 8.36 4.34 4.87
CA THR A 27 7.37 5.28 4.30
C THR A 27 6.10 4.54 3.84
N PRO A 28 4.96 5.24 3.69
CA PRO A 28 3.70 4.61 3.34
C PRO A 28 3.77 3.78 2.06
N CYS A 29 3.10 2.63 2.07
CA CYS A 29 2.89 1.80 0.88
C CYS A 29 1.49 2.01 0.31
N MET A 30 1.30 1.64 -0.95
CA MET A 30 0.00 1.60 -1.62
C MET A 30 -0.74 0.31 -1.27
N VAL A 31 -2.02 0.37 -0.95
CA VAL A 31 -2.86 -0.83 -0.80
C VAL A 31 -3.17 -1.39 -2.19
N LEU A 32 -3.08 -2.71 -2.35
CA LEU A 32 -3.39 -3.34 -3.65
C LEU A 32 -4.85 -3.06 -4.07
N PRO A 33 -5.13 -2.75 -5.35
CA PRO A 33 -6.49 -2.50 -5.84
C PRO A 33 -7.43 -3.70 -5.69
N SER A 34 -6.90 -4.92 -5.59
CA SER A 34 -7.66 -6.15 -5.39
C SER A 34 -8.19 -6.33 -3.98
N VAL A 35 -7.68 -5.58 -2.99
CA VAL A 35 -8.14 -5.66 -1.61
C VAL A 35 -9.49 -4.94 -1.48
N THR A 36 -10.48 -5.67 -1.01
CA THR A 36 -11.85 -5.15 -0.79
C THR A 36 -11.95 -4.39 0.53
N ASP A 37 -12.95 -3.52 0.65
CA ASP A 37 -13.12 -2.68 1.84
C ASP A 37 -13.37 -3.52 3.13
N GLU A 38 -13.92 -4.73 2.98
CA GLU A 38 -14.18 -5.67 4.08
C GLU A 38 -12.91 -6.35 4.62
N GLU A 39 -11.88 -6.47 3.79
CA GLU A 39 -10.60 -7.07 4.16
C GLU A 39 -9.66 -6.09 4.85
N ILE A 40 -9.88 -4.78 4.65
CA ILE A 40 -9.02 -3.72 5.18
C ILE A 40 -8.81 -3.84 6.69
N PRO A 41 -9.83 -4.00 7.57
CA PRO A 41 -9.62 -4.05 9.01
C PRO A 41 -8.81 -5.28 9.45
N LYS A 42 -8.81 -6.35 8.65
CA LYS A 42 -8.06 -7.58 8.92
C LYS A 42 -6.61 -7.49 8.47
N LEU A 43 -6.38 -6.86 7.31
CA LEU A 43 -5.06 -6.75 6.68
C LEU A 43 -4.26 -5.54 7.18
N PHE A 44 -4.94 -4.46 7.53
CA PHE A 44 -4.35 -3.16 7.90
C PHE A 44 -4.98 -2.64 9.20
N PRO A 45 -4.64 -3.21 10.37
CA PRO A 45 -5.24 -2.85 11.66
C PRO A 45 -4.96 -1.41 12.12
N THR A 46 -3.87 -0.77 11.65
CA THR A 46 -3.60 0.65 11.91
C THR A 46 -4.38 1.58 10.98
N GLY A 47 -5.06 1.00 9.99
CA GLY A 47 -5.92 1.69 9.05
C GLY A 47 -5.25 2.07 7.73
N ILE A 48 -6.05 2.70 6.87
CA ILE A 48 -5.62 3.17 5.56
C ILE A 48 -6.03 4.63 5.37
N LYS A 49 -5.35 5.31 4.45
CA LYS A 49 -5.73 6.64 3.98
C LYS A 49 -6.20 6.55 2.53
N GLU A 50 -7.45 6.92 2.30
CA GLU A 50 -8.03 7.02 0.96
C GLU A 50 -7.90 8.45 0.43
N TYR A 51 -7.63 8.58 -0.87
CA TYR A 51 -7.52 9.85 -1.55
C TYR A 51 -8.62 9.97 -2.60
N GLN A 52 -9.42 11.04 -2.50
CA GLN A 52 -10.47 11.33 -3.47
C GLN A 52 -9.85 11.79 -4.78
N VAL A 53 -10.30 11.18 -5.88
CA VAL A 53 -9.86 11.49 -7.24
C VAL A 53 -11.06 11.81 -8.14
N PRO A 54 -10.91 12.63 -9.20
CA PRO A 54 -12.05 13.07 -10.03
C PRO A 54 -12.85 11.94 -10.66
N SER A 55 -12.26 10.75 -10.83
CA SER A 55 -12.95 9.57 -11.37
C SER A 55 -13.93 8.91 -10.40
N GLY A 56 -13.93 9.30 -9.12
CA GLY A 56 -14.73 8.68 -8.05
C GLY A 56 -14.28 7.27 -7.66
N LYS A 57 -13.24 6.72 -8.29
CA LYS A 57 -12.74 5.37 -8.01
C LYS A 57 -11.79 5.37 -6.81
N LYS A 58 -11.95 4.40 -5.91
CA LYS A 58 -11.16 4.26 -4.67
C LYS A 58 -9.88 3.44 -4.80
N TYR A 59 -9.08 3.65 -5.86
CA TYR A 59 -7.83 2.90 -6.02
C TYR A 59 -6.62 3.56 -5.37
N LEU A 60 -6.71 4.86 -5.07
CA LEU A 60 -5.61 5.63 -4.48
C LEU A 60 -5.70 5.53 -2.95
N ARG A 61 -5.07 4.50 -2.39
CA ARG A 61 -5.10 4.15 -0.96
C ARG A 61 -3.69 3.89 -0.44
N THR A 62 -3.34 4.45 0.71
CA THR A 62 -2.03 4.22 1.37
C THR A 62 -2.18 3.67 2.78
N THR A 63 -1.16 2.96 3.27
CA THR A 63 -1.09 2.45 4.64
C THR A 63 0.33 2.50 5.19
N MET A 64 0.43 2.57 6.52
CA MET A 64 1.70 2.50 7.28
C MET A 64 1.93 1.12 7.90
N ASP A 65 0.96 0.20 7.81
CA ASP A 65 1.05 -1.14 8.38
C ASP A 65 2.19 -1.98 7.81
#